data_AF-A0A1W9XBK9-F1
#
_entry.id   AF-A0A1W9XBK9-F1
#
_cell.length_a   1.000
_cell.length_b   1.000
_cell.length_c   1.000
_cell.angle_alpha   90.00
_cell.angle_beta   90.00
_cell.angle_gamma   90.00
#
_symmetry.space_group_name_H-M   'P 1'
#
loop_
_entity.id
_entity.type
_entity.pdbx_description
1 polymer ?
#
loop_
_entity_poly.entity_id
_entity_poly.type
_entity_poly.pdbx_seq_one_letter_code
_entity_poly.pdbx_strand_id
1 'polypeptide(L)'
;MSNEDLLDAIGDLEGRLSTANLGDNLFKVRVKRKHGGKRSGFRTVIVYKKNDRAIFLYGFGKNKRDNIDKTELRYLKKLAGDLLALNSEQLNRSIERKILFDIDMTEDAK
;
A
#
# COMPACT_ATOMS: atom_id res chain seq x y z
N MET A 1 -5.04 5.45 -9.73
CA MET A 1 -3.78 4.80 -9.31
C MET A 1 -3.72 3.54 -10.14
N SER A 2 -2.81 3.50 -11.11
CA SER A 2 -2.56 2.30 -11.91
C SER A 2 -1.64 1.35 -11.15
N ASN A 3 -1.51 0.10 -11.63
CA ASN A 3 -0.53 -0.85 -11.09
C ASN A 3 0.90 -0.32 -11.26
N GLU A 4 1.20 0.37 -12.36
CA GLU A 4 2.48 1.08 -12.54
C GLU A 4 2.74 2.12 -11.44
N ASP A 5 1.72 2.91 -11.05
CA ASP A 5 1.90 3.88 -9.97
C ASP A 5 2.19 3.17 -8.62
N LEU A 6 1.63 1.96 -8.41
CA LEU A 6 1.88 1.16 -7.21
C LEU A 6 3.30 0.60 -7.18
N LEU A 7 3.78 0.10 -8.31
CA LEU A 7 5.15 -0.40 -8.44
C LEU A 7 6.17 0.73 -8.24
N ASP A 8 5.93 1.90 -8.84
CA ASP A 8 6.74 3.10 -8.62
C ASP A 8 6.77 3.47 -7.12
N ALA A 9 5.66 3.31 -6.40
CA ALA A 9 5.59 3.56 -4.96
C ALA A 9 6.46 2.60 -4.12
N ILE A 10 6.63 1.35 -4.55
CA ILE A 10 7.57 0.42 -3.91
C ILE A 10 9.01 0.87 -4.16
N GLY A 11 9.34 1.27 -5.39
CA GLY A 11 10.65 1.82 -5.71
C GLY A 11 10.99 3.06 -4.85
N ASP A 12 10.02 3.98 -4.70
CA ASP A 12 10.15 5.13 -3.82
C ASP A 12 10.33 4.72 -2.35
N LEU A 13 9.58 3.72 -1.87
CA LEU A 13 9.71 3.19 -0.50
C LEU A 13 11.10 2.61 -0.26
N GLU A 14 11.59 1.77 -1.17
CA GLU A 14 12.90 1.10 -1.08
C GLU A 14 14.05 2.10 -1.13
N GLY A 15 13.92 3.13 -1.99
CA GLY A 15 14.84 4.27 -2.06
C GLY A 15 14.67 5.27 -0.90
N ARG A 16 13.71 5.07 0.00
CA ARG A 16 13.30 6.00 1.07
C ARG A 16 12.93 7.40 0.56
N LEU A 17 12.51 7.49 -0.70
CA LEU A 17 12.09 8.72 -1.35
C LEU A 17 10.62 8.98 -1.01
N SER A 18 10.32 10.23 -0.64
CA SER A 18 8.95 10.69 -0.38
C SER A 18 8.13 9.80 0.58
N THR A 19 8.84 9.09 1.48
CA THR A 19 8.30 8.04 2.34
C THR A 19 8.46 8.42 3.81
N ALA A 20 7.44 8.12 4.63
CA ALA A 20 7.50 8.25 6.08
C ALA A 20 7.28 6.88 6.72
N ASN A 21 8.20 6.47 7.60
CA ASN A 21 8.07 5.25 8.39
C ASN A 21 7.10 5.51 9.56
N LEU A 22 6.05 4.69 9.66
CA LEU A 22 5.04 4.77 10.72
C LEU A 22 5.26 3.72 11.84
N GLY A 23 6.28 2.87 11.70
CA GLY A 23 6.60 1.76 12.59
C GLY A 23 5.82 0.48 12.26
N ASP A 24 6.25 -0.66 12.81
CA ASP A 24 5.60 -1.98 12.65
C ASP A 24 5.37 -2.38 11.20
N ASN A 25 6.39 -2.18 10.36
CA ASN A 25 6.36 -2.45 8.91
C ASN A 25 5.37 -1.58 8.12
N LEU A 26 4.86 -0.48 8.70
CA LEU A 26 4.01 0.48 7.98
C LEU A 26 4.80 1.67 7.46
N PHE A 27 4.50 2.04 6.22
CA PHE A 27 5.08 3.17 5.54
C PHE A 27 3.99 3.99 4.86
N LYS A 28 4.12 5.31 4.92
CA LYS A 28 3.29 6.26 4.18
C LYS A 28 4.12 6.79 3.02
N VAL A 29 3.74 6.45 1.79
CA VAL A 29 4.44 6.82 0.56
C VAL A 29 3.63 7.85 -0.21
N ARG A 30 4.29 8.90 -0.69
CA ARG A 30 3.69 9.86 -1.64
C ARG A 30 3.99 9.41 -3.06
N VAL A 31 2.96 9.17 -3.84
CA VAL A 31 3.08 8.72 -5.22
C VAL A 31 2.77 9.88 -6.17
N LYS A 32 3.69 10.15 -7.09
CA LYS A 32 3.50 11.14 -8.16
C LYS A 32 2.86 10.43 -9.36
N ARG A 33 1.72 10.92 -9.83
CA ARG A 33 1.06 10.35 -11.01
C ARG A 33 1.82 10.79 -12.27
N LYS A 34 2.23 9.84 -13.14
CA LYS A 34 2.96 10.14 -14.39
C LYS A 34 2.18 11.02 -15.39
N HIS A 35 0.84 11.03 -15.34
CA HIS A 35 -0.02 11.69 -16.34
C HIS A 35 -1.07 12.68 -15.79
N GLY A 36 -0.91 13.24 -14.58
CA GLY A 36 -1.92 14.11 -13.98
C GLY A 36 -1.40 15.50 -13.62
N GLY A 37 -2.04 16.56 -14.13
CA GLY A 37 -1.72 17.97 -13.80
C GLY A 37 -1.71 18.29 -12.30
N LYS A 38 -1.36 19.55 -11.95
CA LYS A 38 -0.98 20.14 -10.62
C LYS A 38 -1.73 19.67 -9.32
N ARG A 39 -2.78 18.86 -9.40
CA ARG A 39 -3.63 18.38 -8.29
C ARG A 39 -3.57 16.86 -7.99
N SER A 40 -2.76 16.05 -8.70
CA SER A 40 -3.01 14.60 -8.84
C SER A 40 -2.27 13.62 -7.91
N GLY A 41 -1.33 14.06 -7.07
CA GLY A 41 -0.56 13.14 -6.21
C GLY A 41 -1.42 12.51 -5.10
N PHE A 42 -1.20 11.22 -4.82
CA PHE A 42 -1.87 10.50 -3.73
C PHE A 42 -0.87 10.00 -2.70
N ARG A 43 -1.40 9.71 -1.50
CA ARG A 43 -0.64 9.08 -0.43
C ARG A 43 -1.20 7.70 -0.19
N THR A 44 -0.33 6.71 -0.11
CA THR A 44 -0.70 5.34 0.18
C THR A 44 -0.03 4.87 1.47
N VAL A 45 -0.71 3.99 2.20
CA VAL A 45 -0.12 3.29 3.34
C VAL A 45 0.17 1.86 2.91
N ILE A 46 1.42 1.47 3.09
CA ILE A 46 1.98 0.21 2.64
C ILE A 46 2.47 -0.54 3.86
N VAL A 47 2.05 -1.79 4.00
CA VAL A 47 2.72 -2.78 4.84
C VAL A 47 3.87 -3.33 4.01
N TYR A 48 5.11 -3.12 4.44
CA TYR A 48 6.29 -3.54 3.70
C TYR A 48 7.25 -4.28 4.60
N LYS A 49 7.57 -5.51 4.21
CA LYS A 49 8.64 -6.31 4.79
C LYS A 49 9.61 -6.69 3.69
N LYS A 50 10.83 -6.17 3.80
CA LYS A 50 11.90 -6.37 2.82
C LYS A 50 12.13 -7.88 2.58
N ASN A 51 12.27 -8.27 1.31
CA ASN A 51 12.45 -9.65 0.87
C ASN A 51 11.30 -10.61 1.22
N ASP A 52 10.11 -10.09 1.51
CA ASP A 52 8.90 -10.90 1.78
C ASP A 52 7.74 -10.38 0.93
N ARG A 53 7.15 -9.23 1.29
CA ARG A 53 5.98 -8.69 0.58
C ARG A 53 5.75 -7.21 0.82
N ALA A 54 5.00 -6.61 -0.10
CA ALA A 54 4.40 -5.30 0.03
C ALA A 54 2.87 -5.42 -0.13
N ILE A 55 2.10 -4.87 0.81
CA ILE A 55 0.63 -4.88 0.78
C ILE A 55 0.13 -3.46 0.93
N PHE A 56 -0.65 -2.99 -0.05
CA PHE A 56 -1.25 -1.66 -0.04
C PHE A 56 -2.57 -1.69 0.71
N LEU A 57 -2.70 -0.89 1.78
CA LEU A 57 -3.91 -0.86 2.60
C LEU A 57 -4.97 0.09 2.04
N TYR A 58 -4.56 1.27 1.55
CA TYR A 58 -5.45 2.26 0.94
C TYR A 58 -4.65 3.40 0.28
N GLY A 59 -5.21 4.00 -0.76
CA GLY A 59 -4.71 5.22 -1.40
C GLY A 59 -5.69 6.39 -1.22
N PHE A 60 -5.22 7.52 -0.68
CA PHE A 60 -6.03 8.74 -0.55
C PHE A 60 -5.55 9.84 -1.50
N GLY A 61 -6.50 10.57 -2.10
CA GLY A 61 -6.20 11.81 -2.82
C GLY A 61 -5.60 12.88 -1.90
N LYS A 62 -4.83 13.81 -2.48
CA LYS A 62 -4.27 14.98 -1.77
C LYS A 62 -5.39 15.68 -0.99
N ASN A 63 -5.27 15.73 0.35
CA ASN A 63 -6.14 16.42 1.31
C ASN A 63 -7.29 15.64 1.99
N LYS A 64 -7.48 14.32 1.78
CA LYS A 64 -8.57 13.60 2.50
C LYS A 64 -8.19 13.04 3.88
N ARG A 65 -6.93 12.69 4.14
CA ARG A 65 -6.44 12.24 5.46
C ARG A 65 -4.96 12.58 5.62
N ASP A 66 -4.63 13.84 5.92
CA ASP A 66 -3.23 14.19 6.20
C ASP A 66 -2.79 13.70 7.60
N ASN A 67 -3.73 13.56 8.54
CA ASN A 67 -3.48 13.03 9.88
C ASN A 67 -4.07 11.62 10.01
N ILE A 68 -3.20 10.60 10.04
CA ILE A 68 -3.55 9.31 10.64
C ILE A 68 -3.45 9.54 12.14
N ASP A 69 -4.57 9.43 12.85
CA ASP A 69 -4.57 9.63 14.30
C ASP A 69 -3.91 8.45 15.04
N LYS A 70 -3.64 8.61 16.35
CA LYS A 70 -2.95 7.58 17.13
C LYS A 70 -3.74 6.27 17.22
N THR A 71 -5.06 6.35 17.23
CA THR A 71 -5.95 5.19 17.33
C THR A 71 -5.99 4.43 16.01
N GLU A 72 -6.18 5.15 14.90
CA GLU A 72 -6.09 4.62 13.54
C GLU A 72 -4.72 3.98 13.32
N LEU A 73 -3.64 4.67 13.69
CA LEU A 73 -2.28 4.13 13.59
C LEU A 73 -2.13 2.82 14.35
N ARG A 74 -2.68 2.70 15.56
CA ARG A 74 -2.64 1.46 16.35
C ARG A 74 -3.35 0.30 15.64
N TYR A 75 -4.52 0.55 15.05
CA TYR A 75 -5.25 -0.46 14.30
C TYR A 75 -4.50 -0.89 13.04
N LEU A 76 -3.90 0.07 12.32
CA LEU A 76 -3.08 -0.25 11.15
C LEU A 76 -1.90 -1.12 11.51
N LYS A 77 -1.21 -0.81 12.62
CA LYS A 77 -0.06 -1.59 13.09
C LYS A 77 -0.45 -3.03 13.41
N LYS A 78 -1.60 -3.22 14.05
CA LYS A 78 -2.15 -4.56 14.29
C LYS A 78 -2.45 -5.28 12.97
N LEU A 79 -3.15 -4.62 12.05
CA LEU A 79 -3.47 -5.16 10.74
C LEU A 79 -2.20 -5.53 9.95
N ALA A 80 -1.14 -4.72 10.04
CA ALA A 80 0.14 -5.01 9.40
C ALA A 80 0.75 -6.32 9.92
N GLY A 81 0.70 -6.53 11.24
CA GLY A 81 1.11 -7.80 11.85
C GLY A 81 0.27 -8.97 11.34
N ASP A 82 -1.06 -8.84 11.36
CA ASP A 82 -1.99 -9.88 10.90
C ASP A 82 -1.74 -10.25 9.42
N LEU A 83 -1.52 -9.26 8.56
CA LEU A 83 -1.25 -9.46 7.13
C LEU A 83 0.11 -10.11 6.84
N LEU A 84 1.15 -9.77 7.62
CA LEU A 84 2.47 -10.39 7.51
C LEU A 84 2.52 -11.80 8.10
N ALA A 85 1.57 -12.13 8.99
CA ALA A 85 1.43 -13.48 9.55
C ALA A 85 0.69 -14.44 8.61
N LEU A 86 0.03 -13.94 7.55
CA LEU A 86 -0.64 -14.80 6.58
C LEU A 86 0.36 -15.68 5.84
N ASN A 87 0.16 -16.99 5.89
CA ASN A 87 0.89 -17.95 5.07
C ASN A 87 0.39 -17.91 3.60
N SER A 88 1.10 -18.60 2.70
CA SER A 88 0.78 -18.58 1.27
C SER A 88 -0.63 -19.08 0.94
N GLU A 89 -1.12 -20.10 1.66
CA GLU A 89 -2.46 -20.64 1.44
C GLU A 89 -3.56 -19.66 1.90
N GLN A 90 -3.34 -18.98 3.02
CA GLN A 90 -4.22 -17.91 3.50
C GLN A 90 -4.21 -16.71 2.54
N LEU A 91 -3.04 -16.34 2.02
CA LEU A 91 -2.91 -15.26 1.05
C LEU A 91 -3.69 -15.58 -0.24
N ASN A 92 -3.52 -16.78 -0.78
CA ASN A 92 -4.24 -17.24 -1.97
C ASN A 92 -5.75 -17.23 -1.74
N ARG A 93 -6.23 -17.74 -0.60
CA ARG A 93 -7.65 -17.67 -0.23
C ARG A 93 -8.16 -16.23 -0.13
N SER A 94 -7.35 -15.31 0.38
CA SER A 94 -7.70 -13.89 0.44
C SER A 94 -7.82 -13.28 -0.96
N ILE A 95 -6.98 -13.70 -1.91
CA ILE A 95 -7.05 -13.27 -3.32
C ILE A 95 -8.30 -13.86 -4.00
N GLU A 96 -8.54 -15.16 -3.87
CA GLU A 96 -9.73 -15.84 -4.42
C GLU A 96 -11.04 -15.21 -3.92
N ARG A 97 -11.07 -14.81 -2.65
CA ARG A 97 -12.22 -14.12 -2.03
C ARG A 97 -12.30 -12.64 -2.35
N LYS A 98 -11.40 -12.10 -3.18
CA LYS A 98 -11.32 -10.68 -3.55
C LYS A 98 -11.16 -9.75 -2.34
N ILE A 99 -10.54 -10.26 -1.27
CA ILE A 99 -10.15 -9.48 -0.09
C ILE A 99 -8.82 -8.78 -0.36
N LEU A 100 -7.90 -9.47 -1.02
CA LEU A 100 -6.65 -8.92 -1.55
C LEU A 100 -6.65 -9.04 -3.06
N PHE A 101 -5.91 -8.16 -3.71
CA PHE A 101 -5.73 -8.14 -5.16
C PHE A 101 -4.23 -8.20 -5.44
N ASP A 102 -3.85 -9.07 -6.37
CA ASP A 102 -2.50 -9.08 -6.89
C ASP A 102 -2.32 -7.89 -7.85
N ILE A 103 -1.15 -7.27 -7.80
CA ILE A 103 -0.81 -6.12 -8.66
C ILE A 103 -0.38 -6.60 -10.05
N ASP A 104 0.09 -7.85 -10.17
CA ASP A 104 0.50 -8.43 -11.46
C ASP A 104 -0.63 -9.21 -12.14
N MET A 105 -1.72 -9.53 -11.44
CA MET A 105 -2.94 -10.05 -12.07
C MET A 105 -3.92 -8.92 -12.34
N THR A 106 -3.72 -8.18 -13.43
CA THR A 106 -4.87 -7.64 -14.13
C THR A 106 -5.72 -8.81 -14.62
N GLU A 107 -6.85 -9.08 -13.95
CA GLU A 107 -7.91 -9.86 -14.59
C GLU A 107 -8.28 -9.11 -15.88
N ASP A 108 -7.96 -9.71 -17.02
CA ASP A 108 -8.69 -9.50 -18.25
C ASP A 108 -10.17 -9.75 -17.94
N ALA A 109 -10.89 -8.67 -17.63
CA ALA A 109 -12.33 -8.68 -17.57
C ALA A 109 -12.83 -8.96 -18.99
N LYS A 110 -13.14 -10.24 -19.24
CA LYS A 110 -13.95 -10.67 -20.38
C LYS A 110 -15.39 -10.15 -20.26
#